data_AF-A0A920UIF7-F1
#
_entry.id   AF-A0A920UIF7-F1
#
_cell.length_a   1.000
_cell.length_b   1.000
_cell.length_c   1.000
_cell.angle_alpha   90.00
_cell.angle_beta   90.00
_cell.angle_gamma   90.00
#
_symmetry.space_group_name_H-M   'P 1'
#
loop_
_entity.id
_entity.type
_entity.pdbx_description
1 polymer ?
#
loop_
_entity_poly.entity_id
_entity_poly.type
_entity_poly.pdbx_seq_one_letter_code
_entity_poly.pdbx_strand_id
1 'polypeptide(L)'
;MERTIKERMSLQDSETMMLHDIVNAKPVAGAIHEFFGSSQLSQFMDQTNPLSEITHKRRLSALGPGGLTRERAGFDVRDVHSSHYGRICPIETPEGPNIGLIASLATFGRVNEFGFIETHI
;
A
#
# COMPACT_ATOMS: atom_id res chain seq x y z
N MET A 1 -10.87 10.28 -14.36
CA MET A 1 -10.61 10.08 -15.80
C MET A 1 -11.90 9.81 -16.56
N GLU A 2 -12.70 8.80 -16.16
CA GLU A 2 -14.00 8.49 -16.77
C GLU A 2 -14.94 9.70 -16.87
N ARG A 3 -15.06 10.49 -15.79
CA ARG A 3 -15.86 11.71 -15.77
C ARG A 3 -15.43 12.72 -16.84
N THR A 4 -14.13 13.00 -16.95
CA THR A 4 -13.57 13.94 -17.92
C THR A 4 -13.76 13.45 -19.36
N ILE A 5 -13.68 12.13 -19.58
CA ILE A 5 -13.95 11.51 -20.88
C ILE A 5 -15.43 11.69 -21.26
N LYS A 6 -16.36 11.39 -20.33
CA LYS A 6 -17.80 11.59 -20.53
C LYS A 6 -18.16 13.05 -20.81
N GLU A 7 -17.56 13.98 -20.10
CA GLU A 7 -17.75 15.42 -20.31
C GLU A 7 -17.25 15.86 -21.71
N ARG A 8 -16.08 15.39 -22.16
CA ARG A 8 -15.55 15.70 -23.51
C ARG A 8 -16.39 15.08 -24.63
N MET A 9 -16.84 13.83 -24.46
CA MET A 9 -17.75 13.17 -25.39
C MET A 9 -19.09 13.89 -25.54
N SER A 10 -19.56 14.58 -24.49
CA SER A 10 -20.81 15.35 -24.54
C SER A 10 -20.67 16.72 -25.20
N LEU A 11 -19.45 17.23 -25.36
CA LEU A 11 -19.17 18.59 -25.85
C LEU A 11 -18.68 18.62 -27.31
N GLN A 12 -18.15 17.51 -27.83
CA GLN A 12 -17.60 17.41 -29.18
C GLN A 12 -18.53 16.69 -30.14
N ASP A 13 -18.47 17.09 -31.41
CA ASP A 13 -19.30 16.52 -32.47
C ASP A 13 -18.81 15.12 -32.87
N SER A 14 -19.75 14.17 -32.96
CA SER A 14 -19.43 12.74 -33.03
C SER A 14 -18.71 12.30 -34.31
N GLU A 15 -18.86 13.06 -35.40
CA GLU A 15 -18.28 12.72 -36.71
C GLU A 15 -16.80 13.09 -36.86
N THR A 16 -16.27 13.98 -36.00
CA THR A 16 -14.88 14.45 -36.10
C THR A 16 -13.99 14.02 -34.93
N MET A 17 -14.56 13.29 -33.97
CA MET A 17 -13.90 13.00 -32.71
C MET A 17 -12.83 11.90 -32.85
N MET A 18 -11.59 12.20 -32.49
CA MET A 18 -10.47 11.25 -32.50
C MET A 18 -10.09 10.81 -31.08
N LEU A 19 -9.50 9.62 -30.95
CA LEU A 19 -9.19 9.00 -29.65
C LEU A 19 -8.31 9.88 -28.73
N HIS A 20 -7.40 10.66 -29.33
CA HIS A 20 -6.47 11.53 -28.61
C HIS A 20 -7.12 12.81 -28.05
N ASP A 21 -8.27 13.23 -28.58
CA ASP A 21 -9.03 14.37 -28.06
C ASP A 21 -9.74 14.03 -26.74
N ILE A 22 -10.11 12.75 -26.61
CA ILE A 22 -10.92 12.24 -25.50
C ILE A 22 -10.02 11.74 -24.36
N VAL A 23 -8.95 11.01 -24.69
CA VAL A 23 -8.07 10.38 -23.71
C VAL A 23 -6.92 11.31 -23.33
N ASN A 24 -6.94 11.79 -22.09
CA ASN A 24 -5.83 12.56 -21.51
C ASN A 24 -5.08 11.73 -20.47
N ALA A 25 -3.80 11.45 -20.71
CA ALA A 25 -2.94 10.69 -19.80
C ALA A 25 -2.46 11.50 -18.58
N LYS A 26 -2.50 12.85 -18.62
CA LYS A 26 -1.97 13.71 -17.55
C LYS A 26 -2.54 13.41 -16.16
N PRO A 27 -3.86 13.18 -15.97
CA PRO A 27 -4.41 12.87 -14.66
C PRO A 27 -3.89 11.54 -14.09
N VAL A 28 -3.67 10.53 -14.96
CA VAL A 28 -3.13 9.24 -14.54
C VAL A 28 -1.66 9.38 -14.16
N ALA A 29 -0.87 10.08 -14.99
CA ALA A 29 0.52 10.36 -14.69
C ALA A 29 0.67 11.16 -13.38
N GLY A 30 -0.21 12.13 -13.14
CA GLY A 30 -0.26 12.89 -11.90
C GLY A 30 -0.54 12.01 -10.67
N ALA A 31 -1.54 11.12 -10.75
CA ALA A 31 -1.87 10.21 -9.67
C ALA A 31 -0.72 9.22 -9.35
N ILE A 32 -0.04 8.71 -10.38
CA ILE A 32 1.14 7.86 -10.21
C ILE A 32 2.27 8.64 -9.55
N HIS A 33 2.55 9.86 -10.01
CA HIS A 33 3.62 10.69 -9.46
C HIS A 33 3.36 11.08 -8.00
N GLU A 34 2.11 11.41 -7.67
CA GLU A 34 1.70 11.69 -6.28
C GLU A 34 1.88 10.46 -5.39
N PHE A 35 1.46 9.27 -5.86
CA PHE A 35 1.62 8.04 -5.10
C PHE A 35 3.09 7.72 -4.81
N PHE A 36 3.97 7.72 -5.83
CA PHE A 36 5.38 7.39 -5.60
C PHE A 36 6.20 8.53 -5.00
N GLY A 37 5.77 9.78 -5.18
CA GLY A 37 6.50 10.97 -4.73
C GLY A 37 6.22 11.37 -3.28
N SER A 38 5.00 11.19 -2.78
CA SER A 38 4.61 11.71 -1.46
C SER A 38 3.74 10.78 -0.61
N SER A 39 3.35 9.60 -1.11
CA SER A 39 2.57 8.64 -0.32
C SER A 39 3.35 8.18 0.91
N GLN A 40 2.65 8.03 2.04
CA GLN A 40 3.19 7.45 3.27
C GLN A 40 3.67 6.00 3.08
N LEU A 41 3.15 5.31 2.07
CA LEU A 41 3.55 3.95 1.72
C LEU A 41 4.80 3.91 0.81
N SER A 42 5.15 5.04 0.18
CA SER A 42 6.39 5.19 -0.61
C SER A 42 7.49 5.71 0.30
N GLN A 43 8.21 4.79 0.95
CA GLN A 43 9.25 5.11 1.92
C GLN A 43 10.63 5.12 1.28
N PHE A 44 11.52 5.98 1.78
CA PHE A 44 12.94 5.92 1.44
C PHE A 44 13.52 4.59 1.89
N MET A 45 14.13 3.85 0.96
CA MET A 45 14.65 2.52 1.21
C MET A 45 15.72 2.53 2.31
N ASP A 46 15.67 1.54 3.20
CA ASP A 46 16.73 1.35 4.20
C ASP A 46 17.84 0.52 3.56
N GLN A 47 18.95 1.20 3.26
CA GLN A 47 20.10 0.65 2.55
C GLN A 47 21.32 0.52 3.46
N THR A 48 21.11 0.39 4.76
CA THR A 48 22.22 0.20 5.73
C THR A 48 23.02 -1.07 5.45
N ASN A 49 22.34 -2.16 5.09
CA ASN A 49 22.93 -3.44 4.72
C ASN A 49 21.90 -4.29 3.95
N PRO A 50 22.31 -5.40 3.30
CA PRO A 50 21.39 -6.23 2.52
C PRO A 50 20.22 -6.82 3.32
N LEU A 51 20.41 -7.10 4.61
CA LEU A 51 19.34 -7.62 5.46
C LEU A 51 18.29 -6.54 5.73
N SER A 52 18.71 -5.32 6.07
CA SER A 52 17.82 -4.15 6.20
C SER A 52 17.00 -3.93 4.94
N GLU A 53 17.61 -4.11 3.76
CA GLU A 53 16.92 -3.95 2.49
C GLU A 53 15.81 -5.00 2.31
N ILE A 54 16.10 -6.26 2.62
CA ILE A 54 15.12 -7.35 2.52
C ILE A 54 14.01 -7.17 3.57
N THR A 55 14.36 -6.85 4.81
CA THR A 55 13.41 -6.60 5.90
C THR A 55 12.44 -5.48 5.54
N HIS A 56 12.96 -4.35 5.04
CA HIS A 56 12.11 -3.20 4.74
C HIS A 56 11.14 -3.51 3.58
N LYS A 57 11.56 -4.26 2.57
CA LYS A 57 10.64 -4.73 1.50
C LYS A 57 9.57 -5.70 1.99
N ARG A 58 9.80 -6.42 3.10
CA ARG A 58 8.86 -7.39 3.70
C ARG A 58 8.05 -6.81 4.86
N ARG A 59 8.10 -5.49 5.06
CA ARG A 59 7.39 -4.79 6.13
C ARG A 59 5.90 -4.65 5.80
N LEU A 60 5.08 -4.88 6.81
CA LEU A 60 3.64 -4.69 6.82
C LEU A 60 3.33 -3.42 7.62
N SER A 61 2.37 -2.63 7.15
CA SER A 61 1.91 -1.41 7.81
C SER A 61 0.40 -1.40 7.89
N ALA A 62 -0.15 -1.27 9.10
CA ALA A 62 -1.56 -0.96 9.33
C ALA A 62 -1.88 0.53 9.13
N LEU A 63 -0.83 1.36 9.01
CA LEU A 63 -0.93 2.80 8.77
C LEU A 63 -0.98 3.09 7.26
N GLY A 64 -1.80 4.06 6.87
CA GLY A 64 -1.89 4.56 5.51
C GLY A 64 -3.31 4.99 5.12
N PRO A 65 -3.50 5.49 3.89
CA PRO A 65 -4.82 5.84 3.37
C PRO A 65 -5.73 4.59 3.37
N GLY A 66 -6.88 4.68 4.03
CA GLY A 66 -7.81 3.55 4.20
C GLY A 66 -7.46 2.58 5.34
N GLY A 67 -6.31 2.78 6.02
CA GLY A 67 -5.91 2.04 7.21
C GLY A 67 -6.23 2.77 8.51
N LEU A 68 -5.47 2.45 9.55
CA LEU A 68 -5.59 3.08 10.86
C LEU A 68 -4.73 4.35 10.94
N THR A 69 -5.18 5.32 11.74
CA THR A 69 -4.32 6.39 12.23
C THR A 69 -3.72 5.98 13.58
N ARG A 70 -2.53 6.50 13.90
CA ARG A 70 -1.82 6.17 15.16
C ARG A 70 -2.68 6.40 16.40
N GLU A 71 -3.48 7.47 16.39
CA GLU A 71 -4.36 7.89 17.49
C GLU A 71 -5.61 7.03 17.62
N ARG A 72 -6.07 6.40 16.52
CA ARG A 72 -7.28 5.56 16.50
C ARG A 72 -6.97 4.08 16.67
N ALA A 73 -5.70 3.70 16.67
CA ALA A 73 -5.28 2.32 16.84
C ALA A 73 -5.31 1.91 18.32
N GLY A 74 -6.36 1.18 18.70
CA GLY A 74 -6.55 0.61 20.03
C GLY A 74 -5.57 -0.52 20.37
N PHE A 75 -5.78 -1.15 21.52
CA PHE A 75 -4.93 -2.22 22.02
C PHE A 75 -5.07 -3.51 21.20
N ASP A 76 -6.30 -3.89 20.85
CA ASP A 76 -6.61 -5.15 20.14
C ASP A 76 -5.93 -5.27 18.76
N VAL A 77 -5.64 -4.14 18.11
CA VAL A 77 -4.98 -4.11 16.79
C VAL A 77 -3.45 -4.13 16.88
N ARG A 78 -2.89 -3.88 18.06
CA ARG A 78 -1.43 -3.86 18.30
C ARG A 78 -0.92 -5.18 18.87
N ASP A 79 -1.79 -5.91 19.55
CA ASP A 79 -1.46 -7.17 20.20
C ASP A 79 -1.15 -8.31 19.22
N VAL A 80 -0.36 -9.26 19.70
CA VAL A 80 -0.04 -10.47 18.94
C VAL A 80 -1.21 -11.44 19.06
N HIS A 81 -1.90 -11.67 17.94
CA HIS A 81 -2.96 -12.66 17.87
C HIS A 81 -2.42 -14.06 17.56
N SER A 82 -3.13 -15.11 18.00
CA SER A 82 -2.74 -16.51 17.75
C SER A 82 -2.63 -16.85 16.25
N SER A 83 -3.42 -16.18 15.41
CA SER A 83 -3.34 -16.31 13.95
C SER A 83 -2.04 -15.76 13.36
N HIS A 84 -1.25 -14.95 14.07
CA HIS A 84 0.02 -14.45 13.56
C HIS A 84 1.07 -15.57 13.43
N TYR A 85 0.88 -16.70 14.12
CA TYR A 85 1.80 -17.82 14.08
C TYR A 85 2.11 -18.27 12.65
N GLY A 86 3.39 -18.21 12.27
CA GLY A 86 3.89 -18.53 10.93
C GLY A 86 3.56 -17.51 9.84
N ARG A 87 2.75 -16.48 10.12
CA ARG A 87 2.28 -15.46 9.15
C ARG A 87 2.97 -14.11 9.34
N ILE A 88 2.97 -13.59 10.57
CA ILE A 88 3.53 -12.28 10.94
C ILE A 88 4.55 -12.49 12.07
N CYS A 89 5.69 -11.82 11.99
CA CYS A 89 6.72 -11.87 13.03
C CYS A 89 6.23 -11.16 14.30
N PRO A 90 6.17 -11.83 15.46
CA PRO A 90 5.76 -11.19 16.72
C PRO A 90 6.88 -10.35 17.37
N ILE A 91 8.10 -10.47 16.86
CA ILE A 91 9.29 -9.81 17.42
C ILE A 91 9.61 -8.52 16.66
N GLU A 92 9.53 -8.57 15.33
CA GLU A 92 9.99 -7.48 14.46
C GLU A 92 8.92 -6.41 14.29
N THR A 93 8.71 -5.64 15.37
CA THR A 93 7.91 -4.42 15.42
C THR A 93 8.78 -3.31 16.02
N PRO A 94 8.71 -2.07 15.52
CA PRO A 94 9.39 -0.95 16.17
C PRO A 94 8.80 -0.71 17.56
N GLU A 95 9.65 -0.33 18.50
CA GLU A 95 9.22 0.12 19.81
C GLU A 95 8.57 1.52 19.75
N GLY A 96 7.83 1.89 20.80
CA GLY A 96 7.24 3.21 20.93
C GLY A 96 5.91 3.38 20.17
N PRO A 97 5.61 4.56 19.60
CA PRO A 97 4.26 4.88 19.11
C PRO A 97 3.72 3.95 18.00
N ASN A 98 4.62 3.34 17.22
CA ASN A 98 4.29 2.47 16.09
C ASN A 98 4.25 0.97 16.46
N ILE A 99 4.42 0.62 17.73
CA ILE A 99 4.40 -0.78 18.18
C ILE A 99 3.09 -1.47 17.79
N GLY A 100 3.21 -2.65 17.18
CA GLY A 100 2.09 -3.47 16.70
C GLY A 100 1.41 -2.96 15.41
N LEU A 101 1.72 -1.74 14.96
CA LEU A 101 1.15 -1.15 13.74
C LEU A 101 2.06 -1.33 12.51
N ILE A 102 3.34 -1.55 12.77
CA ILE A 102 4.33 -1.91 11.77
C ILE A 102 4.88 -3.27 12.20
N ALA A 103 4.84 -4.24 11.30
CA ALA A 103 5.35 -5.58 11.55
C ALA A 103 6.10 -6.08 10.31
N SER A 104 6.70 -7.27 10.39
CA SER A 104 7.27 -7.95 9.23
C SER A 104 6.57 -9.28 8.97
N LEU A 105 6.56 -9.70 7.71
CA LEU A 105 6.15 -11.06 7.36
C LEU A 105 7.06 -12.09 8.03
N ALA A 106 6.48 -13.18 8.53
CA ALA A 106 7.24 -14.32 8.97
C ALA A 106 8.07 -14.92 7.82
N THR A 107 9.09 -15.71 8.14
CA THR A 107 10.06 -16.26 7.16
C THR A 107 9.39 -17.02 6.01
N PHE A 108 8.43 -17.89 6.34
CA PHE A 108 7.67 -18.67 5.36
C PHE A 108 6.29 -18.08 5.01
N GLY A 109 5.93 -16.95 5.62
CA GLY A 109 4.67 -16.25 5.36
C GLY A 109 4.62 -15.71 3.93
N ARG A 110 3.51 -15.97 3.23
CA ARG A 110 3.26 -15.52 1.85
C ARG A 110 1.87 -14.92 1.75
N VAL A 111 1.67 -14.01 0.81
CA VAL A 111 0.36 -13.42 0.50
C VAL A 111 -0.24 -14.19 -0.66
N ASN A 112 -1.47 -14.70 -0.51
CA ASN A 112 -2.18 -15.42 -1.57
C ASN A 112 -2.87 -14.45 -2.55
N GLU A 113 -3.50 -14.99 -3.59
CA GLU A 113 -4.16 -14.20 -4.64
C GLU A 113 -5.30 -13.31 -4.12
N PHE A 114 -5.88 -13.65 -2.97
CA PHE A 114 -6.96 -12.89 -2.34
C PHE A 114 -6.44 -11.85 -1.33
N GLY A 115 -5.13 -11.77 -1.11
CA GLY A 115 -4.52 -10.84 -0.16
C GLY A 115 -4.41 -11.34 1.28
N PHE A 116 -4.72 -12.62 1.55
CA PHE A 116 -4.52 -13.21 2.88
C PHE A 116 -3.10 -13.74 3.07
N ILE A 117 -2.59 -13.67 4.30
CA ILE A 117 -1.29 -14.26 4.65
C ILE A 117 -1.48 -15.74 4.98
N GLU A 118 -0.81 -16.59 4.23
CA GLU A 118 -0.72 -18.03 4.44
C GLU A 118 0.69 -18.42 4.85
N THR A 119 0.81 -19.62 5.44
CA THR A 119 2.08 -20.17 5.87
C THR A 119 2.08 -21.67 5.62
N HIS A 120 3.26 -22.22 5.32
CA HIS A 120 3.44 -23.65 5.12
C HIS A 120 3.42 -24.34 6.49
N ILE A 121 2.54 -25.33 6.64
CA ILE A 121 2.50 -26.25 7.79
C ILE A 121 3.21 -27.53 7.40
#